data_AF-A0A327NCZ8-F1
#
_entry.id   AF-A0A327NCZ8-F1
#
_cell.length_a   1.000
_cell.length_b   1.000
_cell.length_c   1.000
_cell.angle_alpha   90.00
_cell.angle_beta   90.00
_cell.angle_gamma   90.00
#
_symmetry.space_group_name_H-M   'P 1'
#
loop_
_entity.id
_entity.type
_entity.pdbx_description
1 polymer ?
#
loop_
_entity_poly.entity_id
_entity_poly.type
_entity_poly.pdbx_seq_one_letter_code
_entity_poly.pdbx_strand_id
1 'polypeptide(L)'
;MMRRFNLNRIALLSPYPPALHNAFMPYFASHGIEVIVSHSLNGPMNIVTDDDVANVSVDRMEVELKALLDAGQPVDALFISCAAFSITRSDIGRLRHNLGYPVLASINAMAWHTLDLLEEHKLRDELESELGLS
;
A
#
# COMPACT_ATOMS: atom_id res chain seq x y z
N MET A 1 4.86 2.98 -11.58
CA MET A 1 5.58 2.49 -10.39
C MET A 1 5.66 0.96 -10.31
N MET A 2 4.63 0.23 -9.84
CA MET A 2 4.72 -1.23 -9.61
C MET A 2 5.27 -2.03 -10.81
N ARG A 3 4.76 -1.78 -12.02
CA ARG A 3 5.26 -2.38 -13.27
C ARG A 3 6.74 -2.11 -13.56
N ARG A 4 7.26 -0.94 -13.17
CA ARG A 4 8.68 -0.58 -13.36
C ARG A 4 9.61 -1.45 -12.52
N PHE A 5 9.13 -1.85 -11.34
CA PHE A 5 9.87 -2.66 -10.37
C PHE A 5 9.47 -4.14 -10.40
N ASN A 6 8.73 -4.58 -11.43
CA ASN A 6 8.23 -5.95 -11.55
C ASN A 6 7.44 -6.45 -10.32
N LEU A 7 6.77 -5.54 -9.61
CA LEU A 7 5.91 -5.87 -8.47
C LEU A 7 4.54 -6.28 -9.00
N ASN A 8 4.39 -7.55 -9.34
CA ASN A 8 3.22 -8.05 -10.05
C ASN A 8 2.23 -8.76 -9.11
N ARG A 9 2.65 -9.13 -7.90
CA ARG A 9 1.85 -9.83 -6.89
C ARG A 9 1.84 -9.02 -5.61
N ILE A 10 0.67 -8.59 -5.16
CA ILE A 10 0.56 -7.72 -3.98
C ILE A 10 -0.39 -8.30 -2.92
N ALA A 11 -0.10 -7.99 -1.66
CA ALA A 11 -1.10 -8.04 -0.60
C ALA A 11 -1.73 -6.64 -0.44
N LEU A 12 -3.06 -6.57 -0.38
CA LEU A 12 -3.80 -5.31 -0.36
C LEU A 12 -4.47 -5.07 1.00
N LEU A 13 -4.11 -3.97 1.66
CA LEU A 13 -4.84 -3.45 2.82
C LEU A 13 -5.58 -2.17 2.44
N SER A 14 -6.83 -2.03 2.87
CA SER A 14 -7.58 -0.78 2.68
C SER A 14 -8.54 -0.50 3.85
N PRO A 15 -8.96 0.75 4.07
CA PRO A 15 -9.99 1.07 5.06
C PRO A 15 -11.42 1.08 4.49
N TYR A 16 -11.58 0.75 3.20
CA TYR A 16 -12.80 1.04 2.45
C TYR A 16 -13.88 -0.03 2.58
N PRO A 17 -15.17 0.34 2.47
CA PRO A 17 -16.28 -0.62 2.49
C PRO A 17 -16.11 -1.75 1.46
N PRO A 18 -16.71 -2.93 1.69
CA PRO A 18 -16.52 -4.11 0.84
C PRO A 18 -16.74 -3.87 -0.65
N ALA A 19 -17.75 -3.05 -1.02
CA ALA A 19 -18.03 -2.73 -2.42
C ALA A 19 -16.83 -2.07 -3.12
N LEU A 20 -16.17 -1.10 -2.48
CA LEU A 20 -15.00 -0.42 -3.02
C LEU A 20 -13.74 -1.29 -2.88
N HIS A 21 -13.57 -1.97 -1.75
CA HIS A 21 -12.45 -2.88 -1.54
C HIS A 21 -12.39 -3.97 -2.63
N ASN A 22 -13.53 -4.60 -2.92
CA ASN A 22 -13.61 -5.67 -3.90
C ASN A 22 -13.38 -5.18 -5.34
N ALA A 23 -13.57 -3.89 -5.61
CA ALA A 23 -13.31 -3.29 -6.91
C ALA A 23 -11.81 -3.16 -7.23
N PHE A 24 -10.92 -3.20 -6.22
CA PHE A 24 -9.47 -3.14 -6.46
C PHE A 24 -8.95 -4.38 -7.17
N MET A 25 -9.48 -5.58 -6.87
CA MET A 25 -9.03 -6.82 -7.50
C MET A 25 -9.12 -6.78 -9.04
N PRO A 26 -10.30 -6.53 -9.66
CA PRO A 26 -10.39 -6.45 -11.12
C PRO A 26 -9.63 -5.22 -11.68
N TYR A 27 -9.54 -4.12 -10.93
CA TYR A 27 -8.78 -2.96 -11.33
C TYR A 27 -7.28 -3.28 -11.48
N PHE A 28 -6.66 -3.86 -10.45
CA PHE A 28 -5.25 -4.25 -10.50
C PHE A 28 -5.00 -5.34 -11.54
N ALA A 29 -5.88 -6.33 -11.65
CA ALA A 29 -5.77 -7.39 -12.64
C ALA A 29 -5.77 -6.83 -14.07
N SER A 30 -6.59 -5.82 -14.35
CA SER A 30 -6.61 -5.17 -15.68
C SER A 30 -5.31 -4.44 -16.05
N HIS A 31 -4.44 -4.18 -15.05
CA HIS A 31 -3.12 -3.57 -15.22
C HIS A 31 -1.96 -4.56 -15.08
N GLY A 32 -2.25 -5.87 -15.04
CA GLY A 32 -1.24 -6.93 -14.90
C GLY A 32 -0.70 -7.10 -13.47
N ILE A 33 -1.44 -6.63 -12.46
CA ILE A 33 -1.08 -6.77 -11.05
C ILE A 33 -2.10 -7.70 -10.38
N GLU A 34 -1.62 -8.78 -9.79
CA GLU A 34 -2.41 -9.77 -9.09
C GLU A 34 -2.51 -9.41 -7.59
N VAL A 35 -3.73 -9.31 -7.06
CA VAL A 35 -3.96 -9.19 -5.62
C VAL A 35 -4.07 -10.59 -5.03
N ILE A 36 -3.02 -11.05 -4.34
CA ILE A 36 -2.92 -12.42 -3.81
C ILE A 36 -3.80 -12.62 -2.59
N VAL A 37 -3.84 -11.61 -1.74
CA VAL A 37 -4.58 -11.60 -0.48
C VAL A 37 -4.97 -10.16 -0.19
N SER A 38 -6.17 -9.95 0.34
CA SER A 38 -6.63 -8.61 0.67
C SER A 38 -7.47 -8.57 1.93
N HIS A 39 -7.41 -7.44 2.62
CA HIS A 39 -8.23 -7.20 3.79
C HIS A 39 -8.73 -5.75 3.82
N SER A 40 -9.96 -5.57 4.27
CA SER A 40 -10.53 -4.28 4.57
C SER A 40 -10.70 -4.09 6.08
N LEU A 41 -10.15 -2.97 6.60
CA LEU A 41 -10.34 -2.54 7.98
C LEU A 41 -11.74 -2.00 8.25
N ASN A 42 -12.56 -1.77 7.22
CA ASN A 42 -13.86 -1.11 7.36
C ASN A 42 -14.77 -1.79 8.38
N GLY A 43 -14.96 -3.11 8.25
CA GLY A 43 -15.78 -3.89 9.17
C GLY A 43 -15.15 -4.01 10.57
N PRO A 44 -13.90 -4.52 10.69
CA PRO A 44 -13.25 -4.72 11.99
C PRO A 44 -13.09 -3.45 12.84
N MET A 45 -13.03 -2.27 12.22
CA MET A 45 -12.87 -0.99 12.90
C MET A 45 -14.13 -0.11 12.86
N ASN A 46 -15.23 -0.57 12.25
CA ASN A 46 -16.45 0.21 12.05
C ASN A 46 -16.17 1.62 11.46
N ILE A 47 -15.36 1.67 10.40
CA ILE A 47 -14.97 2.92 9.73
C ILE A 47 -16.18 3.43 8.93
N VAL A 48 -16.65 4.63 9.24
CA VAL A 48 -17.80 5.24 8.54
C VAL A 48 -17.41 6.55 7.87
N THR A 49 -16.47 7.28 8.45
CA THR A 49 -16.06 8.62 8.02
C THR A 49 -14.59 8.67 7.58
N ASP A 50 -14.22 9.72 6.86
CA ASP A 50 -12.81 9.97 6.50
C ASP A 50 -11.94 10.24 7.74
N ASP A 51 -12.52 10.77 8.82
CA ASP A 51 -11.81 10.95 10.10
C ASP A 51 -11.50 9.59 10.75
N ASP A 52 -12.42 8.62 10.67
CA ASP A 52 -12.14 7.25 11.14
C ASP A 52 -10.99 6.62 10.35
N VAL A 53 -10.95 6.88 9.04
CA VAL A 53 -9.82 6.47 8.19
C VAL A 53 -8.54 7.12 8.68
N ALA A 54 -8.51 8.45 8.87
CA ALA A 54 -7.32 9.17 9.30
C ALA A 54 -6.76 8.69 10.66
N ASN A 55 -7.61 8.12 11.51
CA ASN A 55 -7.28 7.64 12.86
C ASN A 55 -6.82 6.18 12.91
N VAL A 56 -6.76 5.45 11.80
CA VAL A 56 -6.15 4.10 11.80
C VAL A 56 -4.67 4.22 12.14
N SER A 57 -4.24 3.59 13.23
CA SER A 57 -2.86 3.61 13.66
C SER A 57 -1.96 2.75 12.78
N VAL A 58 -0.69 3.15 12.67
CA VAL A 58 0.34 2.39 11.94
C VAL A 58 0.52 0.99 12.56
N ASP A 59 0.44 0.88 13.89
CA ASP A 59 0.53 -0.41 14.59
C ASP A 59 -0.61 -1.36 14.18
N ARG A 60 -1.83 -0.83 13.99
CA ARG A 60 -2.94 -1.64 13.48
C ARG A 60 -2.68 -2.08 12.05
N MET A 61 -2.19 -1.19 11.18
CA MET A 61 -1.83 -1.56 9.81
C MET A 61 -0.76 -2.65 9.79
N GLU A 62 0.25 -2.55 10.65
CA GLU A 62 1.34 -3.52 10.76
C GLU A 62 0.84 -4.92 11.12
N VAL A 63 -0.04 -5.02 12.12
CA VAL A 63 -0.67 -6.29 12.53
C VAL A 63 -1.44 -6.93 11.37
N GLU A 64 -2.19 -6.13 10.62
CA GLU A 64 -3.05 -6.62 9.55
C GLU A 64 -2.25 -6.99 8.30
N LEU A 65 -1.22 -6.21 7.96
CA LEU A 65 -0.27 -6.57 6.92
C LEU A 65 0.48 -7.86 7.25
N LYS A 66 0.87 -8.05 8.51
CA LYS A 66 1.47 -9.30 8.96
C LYS A 66 0.50 -10.47 8.82
N ALA A 67 -0.76 -10.30 9.22
CA ALA A 67 -1.77 -11.33 9.05
C ALA A 67 -2.00 -11.71 7.58
N LEU A 68 -1.96 -10.72 6.68
CA LEU A 68 -2.03 -10.96 5.23
C LEU A 68 -0.84 -11.80 4.73
N LEU A 69 0.39 -11.48 5.17
CA LEU A 69 1.58 -12.25 4.83
C LEU A 69 1.50 -13.69 5.35
N ASP A 70 1.02 -13.88 6.58
CA ASP A 70 0.93 -15.20 7.21
C ASP A 70 -0.19 -16.08 6.58
N ALA A 71 -1.25 -15.46 6.04
CA ALA A 71 -2.37 -16.15 5.39
C ALA A 71 -2.21 -16.37 3.88
N GLY A 72 -1.30 -15.63 3.25
CA GLY A 72 -1.16 -15.55 1.79
C GLY A 72 -0.08 -16.45 1.20
N GLN A 73 -0.05 -16.48 -0.13
CA GLN A 73 1.12 -16.93 -0.89
C GLN A 73 2.18 -15.82 -0.94
N PRO A 74 3.42 -16.11 -1.38
CA PRO A 74 4.43 -15.08 -1.59
C PRO A 74 3.94 -13.93 -2.48
N VAL A 75 4.23 -12.71 -2.04
CA VAL A 75 3.94 -11.43 -2.70
C VAL A 75 5.24 -10.67 -2.94
N ASP A 76 5.24 -9.77 -3.93
CA ASP A 76 6.36 -8.89 -4.25
C ASP A 76 6.34 -7.63 -3.38
N ALA A 77 5.14 -7.16 -2.99
CA ALA A 77 4.97 -5.97 -2.17
C ALA A 77 3.67 -5.97 -1.36
N LEU A 78 3.66 -5.17 -0.31
CA LEU A 78 2.48 -4.79 0.45
C LEU A 78 1.95 -3.47 -0.09
N PHE A 79 0.65 -3.38 -0.36
CA PHE A 79 0.00 -2.18 -0.88
C PHE A 79 -1.11 -1.70 0.07
N ILE A 80 -0.97 -0.47 0.54
CA ILE A 80 -1.96 0.22 1.38
C ILE A 80 -2.73 1.20 0.50
N SER A 81 -3.97 0.84 0.17
CA SER A 81 -4.86 1.72 -0.59
C SER A 81 -5.52 2.73 0.33
N CYS A 82 -5.01 3.96 0.35
CA CYS A 82 -5.63 5.04 1.09
C CYS A 82 -5.18 6.43 0.60
N ALA A 83 -6.13 7.36 0.53
CA ALA A 83 -5.88 8.79 0.29
C ALA A 83 -5.89 9.63 1.59
N ALA A 84 -6.37 9.07 2.71
CA ALA A 84 -6.66 9.79 3.95
C ALA A 84 -5.83 9.34 5.17
N PHE A 85 -4.90 8.39 5.03
CA PHE A 85 -4.02 8.00 6.14
C PHE A 85 -2.91 9.03 6.36
N SER A 86 -2.69 9.38 7.64
CA SER A 86 -1.48 10.05 8.12
C SER A 86 -0.28 9.10 8.14
N ILE A 87 -0.02 8.37 7.05
CA ILE A 87 1.13 7.48 6.96
C ILE A 87 2.34 8.30 6.49
N THR A 88 3.27 8.53 7.40
CA THR A 88 4.48 9.32 7.12
C THR A 88 5.52 8.47 6.39
N ARG A 89 6.54 9.12 5.83
CA ARG A 89 7.72 8.43 5.27
C ARG A 89 8.40 7.52 6.31
N SER A 90 8.49 7.98 7.56
CA SER A 90 9.04 7.19 8.67
C SER A 90 8.19 5.94 8.98
N ASP A 91 6.87 6.04 8.89
CA ASP A 91 5.98 4.91 9.14
C ASP A 91 6.13 3.82 8.07
N ILE A 92 6.25 4.22 6.80
CA ILE A 92 6.53 3.29 5.70
C ILE A 92 7.89 2.61 5.89
N GLY A 93 8.93 3.38 6.26
CA GLY A 93 10.24 2.84 6.57
C GLY A 93 10.20 1.82 7.72
N ARG A 94 9.42 2.10 8.76
CA ARG A 94 9.19 1.20 9.90
C ARG A 94 8.48 -0.09 9.49
N LEU A 95 7.36 0.03 8.77
CA LEU A 95 6.60 -1.13 8.27
C LEU A 95 7.48 -2.00 7.38
N ARG A 96 8.23 -1.40 6.46
CA ARG A 96 9.18 -2.12 5.59
C ARG A 96 10.23 -2.88 6.40
N HIS A 97 10.83 -2.23 7.39
CA HIS A 97 11.84 -2.85 8.24
C HIS A 97 11.27 -4.05 9.02
N ASN A 98 10.08 -3.89 9.62
CA ASN A 98 9.48 -4.90 10.48
C ASN A 98 8.88 -6.07 9.68
N LEU A 99 8.33 -5.81 8.50
CA LEU A 99 7.64 -6.82 7.68
C LEU A 99 8.58 -7.50 6.70
N GLY A 100 9.70 -6.85 6.31
CA GLY A 100 10.68 -7.42 5.38
C GLY A 100 10.27 -7.38 3.91
N TYR A 101 9.22 -6.64 3.57
CA TYR A 101 8.71 -6.45 2.20
C TYR A 101 8.65 -4.97 1.84
N PRO A 102 8.78 -4.60 0.55
CA PRO A 102 8.41 -3.26 0.08
C PRO A 102 6.99 -2.91 0.51
N VAL A 103 6.79 -1.71 1.05
CA VAL A 103 5.48 -1.21 1.47
C VAL A 103 5.15 0.03 0.65
N LEU A 104 4.10 -0.08 -0.16
CA LEU A 104 3.61 0.97 -1.03
C LEU A 104 2.30 1.52 -0.46
N ALA A 105 2.13 2.84 -0.58
CA ALA A 105 0.86 3.50 -0.31
C ALA A 105 0.44 4.32 -1.53
N SER A 106 -0.86 4.46 -1.78
CA SER A 106 -1.38 5.24 -2.91
C SER A 106 -0.78 6.64 -2.98
N ILE A 107 -0.64 7.33 -1.85
CA ILE A 107 -0.06 8.68 -1.77
C ILE A 107 1.41 8.72 -2.22
N ASN A 108 2.21 7.73 -1.84
CA ASN A 108 3.63 7.67 -2.23
C ASN A 108 3.78 7.26 -3.70
N ALA A 109 2.92 6.38 -4.19
CA ALA A 109 2.90 6.01 -5.60
C ALA A 109 2.49 7.19 -6.49
N MET A 110 1.55 8.03 -6.04
CA MET A 110 1.21 9.28 -6.70
C MET A 110 2.37 10.28 -6.65
N ALA A 111 2.99 10.49 -5.49
CA ALA A 111 4.15 11.37 -5.36
C ALA A 111 5.29 10.94 -6.29
N TRP A 112 5.60 9.65 -6.33
CA TRP A 112 6.56 9.07 -7.27
C TRP A 112 6.20 9.38 -8.72
N HIS A 113 4.94 9.19 -9.10
CA HIS A 113 4.50 9.42 -10.48
C HIS A 113 4.56 10.90 -10.86
N THR A 114 4.21 11.80 -9.94
CA THR A 114 4.34 13.24 -10.15
C THR A 114 5.79 13.65 -10.37
N LEU A 115 6.73 13.14 -9.56
CA LEU A 115 8.16 13.42 -9.72
C LEU A 115 8.70 12.88 -11.04
N ASP A 116 8.22 11.71 -11.47
CA ASP A 116 8.57 11.11 -12.77
C ASP A 116 8.08 11.99 -13.94
N LEU A 117 6.85 12.51 -13.87
CA LEU A 117 6.27 13.41 -14.88
C LEU A 117 6.94 14.79 -14.94
N LEU A 118 7.44 15.28 -13.79
CA LEU A 118 8.16 16.55 -13.69
C LEU A 118 9.65 16.42 -14.04
N GLU A 119 10.12 15.22 -14.41
CA GLU A 119 11.55 14.93 -14.67
C GLU A 119 12.46 15.21 -13.46
N GLU A 120 11.91 15.21 -12.24
CA GLU A 120 12.62 15.39 -10.98
C GLU A 120 13.29 14.07 -10.53
N HIS A 121 14.14 13.52 -11.40
CA HIS A 121 14.70 12.17 -11.26
C HIS A 121 15.43 11.96 -9.92
N LYS A 122 16.17 12.95 -9.43
CA LYS A 122 16.86 12.84 -8.14
C LYS A 122 15.89 12.59 -6.99
N LEU A 123 14.82 13.38 -6.90
CA LEU A 123 13.81 13.26 -5.85
C LEU A 123 12.99 11.97 -6.00
N ARG A 124 12.72 11.57 -7.25
CA ARG A 124 12.07 10.29 -7.54
C ARG A 124 12.91 9.12 -7.03
N ASP A 125 14.20 9.10 -7.34
CA ASP A 125 15.11 8.02 -6.98
C ASP A 125 15.36 7.97 -5.45
N GLU A 126 15.40 9.13 -4.78
CA GLU A 126 15.39 9.20 -3.30
C GLU A 126 14.12 8.54 -2.71
N LEU A 127 12.95 8.83 -3.28
CA LEU A 127 11.69 8.20 -2.85
C LEU A 127 11.67 6.69 -3.14
N GLU A 128 12.20 6.25 -4.29
CA GLU A 128 12.33 4.82 -4.61
C GLU A 128 13.16 4.09 -3.53
N SER A 129 14.31 4.65 -3.17
CA SER A 129 15.18 4.08 -2.12
C SER A 129 14.49 4.02 -0.76
N GLU A 130 13.71 5.03 -0.38
CA GLU A 130 12.98 5.04 0.89
C GLU A 130 11.91 3.94 0.96
N LEU A 131 11.24 3.70 -0.18
CA LEU A 131 10.23 2.66 -0.33
C LEU A 131 10.85 1.25 -0.48
N GLY A 132 12.18 1.15 -0.52
CA GLY A 132 12.91 -0.11 -0.68
C GLY A 132 12.81 -0.69 -2.08
N LEU A 133 12.75 0.19 -3.08
CA LEU A 133 12.68 -0.17 -4.49
C LEU A 133 14.04 0.15 -5.10
N SER A 134 14.82 -0.90 -5.39
CA SER A 134 16.18 -0.81 -5.93
C SER A 134 16.50 -2.04 -6.75
#